data_AF-A0A0E4HIX2-F1
#
_entry.id   AF-A0A0E4HIX2-F1
#
_cell.length_a   1.000
_cell.length_b   1.000
_cell.length_c   1.000
_cell.angle_alpha   90.00
_cell.angle_beta   90.00
_cell.angle_gamma   90.00
#
_symmetry.space_group_name_H-M   'P 1'
#
loop_
_entity.id
_entity.type
_entity.pdbx_description
1 polymer ?
#
loop_
_entity_poly.entity_id
_entity_poly.type
_entity_poly.pdbx_seq_one_letter_code
_entity_poly.pdbx_strand_id
1 'polypeptide(L)'
;MGGYYLWSVLVFRKRVGNSRKPVTQEVLPILEACTKKLNLHQTVPIYETSSLRSPCLHGLLRPAIYLPEDIAVIADSNQLTHILMHELTHYKRKDLWFNFLWTLSIGLHWYNPFVWLAVRRMKADQEVACDAGVLEVLGARESSSYGMTLLMLSRLFSQKPVPGVNLTHFWEHKNETKRRVMMITRFKRGSYIGCRAPQHCQYPFLHFNGNLTPPLSGLL
;
A
#
# COMPACT_ATOMS: atom_id res chain seq x y z
N MET A 1 -1.44 -14.01 -23.34
CA MET A 1 -1.18 -13.00 -22.28
C MET A 1 -1.83 -13.36 -20.94
N GLY A 2 -3.12 -13.71 -20.87
CA GLY A 2 -3.79 -14.04 -19.60
C GLY A 2 -3.17 -15.22 -18.82
N GLY A 3 -2.84 -16.31 -19.50
CA GLY A 3 -2.16 -17.46 -18.88
C GLY A 3 -0.77 -17.13 -18.32
N TYR A 4 0.01 -16.30 -19.01
CA TYR A 4 1.31 -15.82 -18.52
C TYR A 4 1.16 -14.94 -17.27
N TYR A 5 0.13 -14.08 -17.23
CA TYR A 5 -0.16 -13.27 -16.05
C TYR A 5 -0.51 -14.15 -14.85
N LEU A 6 -1.43 -15.10 -15.00
CA LEU A 6 -1.78 -16.05 -13.95
C LEU A 6 -0.57 -16.88 -13.50
N TRP A 7 0.23 -17.37 -14.45
CA TRP A 7 1.48 -18.07 -14.16
C TRP A 7 2.46 -17.21 -13.36
N SER A 8 2.65 -15.94 -13.74
CA SER A 8 3.53 -15.02 -13.03
C SER A 8 3.08 -14.76 -11.60
N VAL A 9 1.77 -14.64 -11.37
CA VAL A 9 1.18 -14.51 -10.03
C VAL A 9 1.41 -15.79 -9.22
N LEU A 10 1.22 -16.98 -9.81
CA LEU A 10 1.46 -18.25 -9.14
C LEU A 10 2.93 -18.47 -8.78
N VAL A 11 3.86 -18.14 -9.69
CA VAL A 11 5.30 -18.21 -9.44
C VAL A 11 5.70 -17.25 -8.33
N PHE A 12 5.17 -16.02 -8.32
CA PHE A 12 5.39 -15.05 -7.25
C PHE A 12 4.89 -15.59 -5.90
N ARG A 13 3.66 -16.14 -5.86
CA ARG A 13 3.10 -16.79 -4.64
C ARG A 13 4.01 -17.89 -4.11
N LYS A 14 4.51 -18.75 -5.00
CA LYS A 14 5.40 -19.87 -4.63
C LYS A 14 6.75 -19.37 -4.13
N ARG A 15 7.35 -18.37 -4.78
CA ARG A 15 8.65 -17.79 -4.39
C ARG A 15 8.57 -17.13 -3.01
N VAL A 16 7.54 -16.32 -2.77
CA VAL A 16 7.31 -15.68 -1.46
C VAL A 16 7.05 -16.70 -0.35
N GLY A 17 6.31 -17.76 -0.65
CA GLY A 17 6.08 -18.86 0.28
C GLY A 17 7.36 -19.61 0.70
N ASN A 18 8.28 -19.81 -0.25
CA ASN A 18 9.49 -20.62 -0.04
C ASN A 18 10.66 -19.87 0.61
N SER A 19 10.64 -18.54 0.62
CA SER A 19 11.73 -17.70 1.15
C SER A 19 11.37 -17.01 2.46
N ARG A 20 10.58 -17.68 3.31
CA ARG A 20 10.19 -17.19 4.64
C ARG A 20 11.30 -17.42 5.65
N LYS A 21 11.72 -16.36 6.33
CA LYS A 21 12.51 -16.43 7.56
C LYS A 21 11.70 -15.86 8.72
N PRO A 22 11.89 -16.36 9.96
CA PRO A 22 11.33 -15.70 11.13
C PRO A 22 11.85 -14.26 11.20
N VAL A 23 10.97 -13.33 11.57
CA VAL A 23 11.34 -11.93 11.74
C VAL A 23 12.28 -11.75 12.92
N THR A 24 13.13 -10.73 12.86
CA THR A 24 13.97 -10.28 13.97
C THR A 24 13.10 -9.85 15.17
N GLN A 25 13.54 -10.17 16.39
CA GLN A 25 12.78 -9.92 17.62
C GLN A 25 12.45 -8.43 17.84
N GLU A 26 13.26 -7.52 17.29
CA GLU A 26 13.07 -6.06 17.38
C GLU A 26 11.80 -5.57 16.67
N VAL A 27 11.34 -6.28 15.64
CA VAL A 27 10.16 -5.89 14.84
C VAL A 27 8.85 -6.27 15.53
N LEU A 28 8.86 -7.33 16.35
CA LEU A 28 7.68 -7.84 17.05
C LEU A 28 7.00 -6.80 17.97
N PRO A 29 7.70 -6.08 18.86
CA PRO A 29 7.04 -5.09 19.73
C PRO A 29 6.44 -3.93 18.91
N ILE A 30 7.08 -3.53 17.81
CA ILE A 30 6.57 -2.47 16.92
C ILE A 30 5.29 -2.96 16.23
N LEU A 31 5.28 -4.21 15.73
CA LEU A 31 4.10 -4.82 15.13
C LEU A 31 2.92 -4.90 16.10
N GLU A 32 3.18 -5.32 17.34
CA GLU A 32 2.14 -5.37 18.39
C GLU A 32 1.58 -3.99 18.69
N ALA A 33 2.43 -2.97 18.82
CA ALA A 33 2.01 -1.59 19.03
C ALA A 33 1.13 -1.09 17.86
N CYS A 34 1.51 -1.39 16.61
CA CYS A 34 0.73 -1.02 15.42
C CYS A 34 -0.62 -1.76 15.38
N THR A 35 -0.63 -3.06 15.68
CA THR A 35 -1.84 -3.90 15.71
C THR A 35 -2.85 -3.36 16.73
N LYS A 36 -2.37 -2.97 17.93
CA LYS A 36 -3.19 -2.32 18.95
C LYS A 36 -3.72 -0.96 18.49
N LYS A 37 -2.87 -0.09 17.92
CA LYS A 37 -3.28 1.21 17.37
C LYS A 37 -4.37 1.09 16.29
N LEU A 38 -4.32 0.03 15.48
CA LEU A 38 -5.30 -0.23 14.42
C LEU A 38 -6.55 -0.97 14.90
N ASN A 39 -6.63 -1.36 16.18
CA ASN A 39 -7.70 -2.17 16.77
C ASN A 39 -7.94 -3.47 16.00
N LEU A 40 -6.86 -4.19 15.68
CA LEU A 40 -6.92 -5.49 15.03
C LEU A 40 -7.04 -6.59 16.07
N HIS A 41 -8.04 -7.46 15.92
CA HIS A 41 -8.31 -8.57 16.84
C HIS A 41 -7.46 -9.81 16.56
N GLN A 42 -6.84 -9.88 15.38
CA GLN A 42 -6.02 -11.01 14.94
C GLN A 42 -4.58 -10.55 14.72
N THR A 43 -3.64 -11.30 15.30
CA THR A 43 -2.21 -11.11 15.05
C THR A 43 -1.86 -11.60 13.65
N VAL A 44 -1.28 -10.72 12.84
CA VAL A 44 -0.83 -11.06 11.50
C VAL A 44 0.61 -11.55 11.61
N PRO A 45 0.92 -12.79 11.17
CA PRO A 45 2.29 -13.27 11.17
C PRO A 45 3.15 -12.43 10.22
N ILE A 46 4.38 -12.14 10.64
CA ILE A 46 5.37 -11.40 9.86
C ILE A 46 6.57 -12.30 9.57
N TYR A 47 7.10 -12.20 8.36
CA TYR A 47 8.25 -12.96 7.90
C TYR A 47 9.24 -12.02 7.20
N GLU A 48 10.53 -12.32 7.32
CA GLU A 48 11.56 -11.67 6.52
C GLU A 48 11.81 -12.46 5.24
N THR A 49 12.16 -11.75 4.16
CA THR A 49 12.51 -12.41 2.90
C THR A 49 13.48 -11.58 2.06
N SER A 50 14.53 -12.23 1.56
CA SER A 50 15.47 -11.65 0.58
C SER A 50 14.94 -11.67 -0.86
N SER A 51 13.81 -12.36 -1.11
CA SER A 51 13.24 -12.51 -2.45
C SER A 51 12.35 -11.33 -2.88
N LEU A 52 12.00 -10.44 -1.95
CA LEU A 52 11.15 -9.28 -2.20
C LEU A 52 11.93 -8.00 -2.01
N ARG A 53 11.50 -6.95 -2.73
CA ARG A 53 12.10 -5.62 -2.63
C ARG A 53 11.27 -4.66 -1.85
N SER A 54 9.95 -4.85 -1.88
CA SER A 54 8.99 -4.02 -1.17
C SER A 54 8.28 -4.87 -0.11
N PRO A 55 7.93 -4.30 1.06
CA PRO A 55 7.04 -4.95 2.00
C PRO A 55 5.77 -5.35 1.26
N CYS A 56 5.25 -6.53 1.56
CA CYS A 56 3.97 -6.92 0.98
C CYS A 56 3.18 -7.82 1.90
N LEU A 57 1.88 -7.61 1.91
CA LEU A 57 0.92 -8.55 2.47
C LEU A 57 0.62 -9.67 1.47
N HIS A 58 0.69 -10.93 1.93
CA HIS A 58 0.46 -12.09 1.08
C HIS A 58 -0.24 -13.25 1.79
N GLY A 59 -1.16 -13.91 1.08
CA GLY A 59 -1.91 -15.09 1.54
C GLY A 59 -3.40 -14.80 1.68
N LEU A 60 -4.25 -15.50 0.91
CA LEU A 60 -5.70 -15.21 0.87
C LEU A 60 -6.43 -15.69 2.14
N LEU A 61 -6.17 -16.95 2.54
CA LEU A 61 -6.80 -17.57 3.72
C LEU A 61 -6.02 -17.33 5.02
N ARG A 62 -4.69 -17.23 4.91
CA ARG A 62 -3.76 -16.95 6.01
C ARG A 62 -2.81 -15.83 5.58
N PRO A 63 -3.28 -14.57 5.63
CA PRO A 63 -2.45 -13.43 5.27
C PRO A 63 -1.28 -13.28 6.23
N ALA A 64 -0.13 -12.98 5.67
CA ALA A 64 1.11 -12.73 6.39
C ALA A 64 1.82 -11.52 5.76
N ILE A 65 2.52 -10.76 6.58
CA ILE A 65 3.34 -9.62 6.15
C ILE A 65 4.74 -10.14 5.82
N TYR A 66 5.28 -9.75 4.67
CA TYR A 66 6.62 -10.10 4.25
C TYR A 66 7.43 -8.83 4.17
N LEU A 67 8.49 -8.75 4.98
CA LEU A 67 9.39 -7.62 5.04
C LEU A 67 10.72 -7.98 4.36
N PRO A 68 11.19 -7.17 3.39
CA PRO A 68 12.55 -7.28 2.87
C PRO A 68 13.60 -7.12 3.97
N GLU A 69 14.61 -7.99 3.97
CA GLU A 69 15.74 -7.92 4.91
C GLU A 69 16.44 -6.54 4.85
N ASP A 70 16.61 -5.98 3.64
CA ASP A 70 17.18 -4.65 3.42
C ASP A 70 16.43 -3.55 4.21
N ILE A 71 15.10 -3.64 4.31
CA ILE A 71 14.29 -2.63 4.99
C ILE A 71 14.36 -2.82 6.50
N ALA A 72 14.37 -4.06 6.97
CA ALA A 72 14.52 -4.36 8.39
C ALA A 72 15.82 -3.78 8.96
N VAL A 73 16.88 -3.71 8.16
CA VAL A 73 18.19 -3.17 8.56
C VAL A 73 18.28 -1.65 8.40
N ILE A 74 17.70 -1.08 7.34
CA ILE A 74 17.88 0.34 7.00
C ILE A 74 16.85 1.24 7.69
N ALA A 75 15.65 0.73 7.98
CA ALA A 75 14.57 1.54 8.54
C ALA A 75 14.72 1.72 10.06
N ASP A 76 14.66 2.96 10.52
CA ASP A 76 14.55 3.26 11.94
C ASP A 76 13.18 2.82 12.51
N SER A 77 13.06 2.71 13.84
CA SER A 77 11.85 2.28 14.55
C SER A 77 10.59 3.06 14.13
N ASN A 78 10.70 4.37 13.90
CA ASN A 78 9.56 5.19 13.46
C ASN A 78 9.19 4.91 11.99
N GLN A 79 10.19 4.73 11.12
CA GLN A 79 9.97 4.37 9.72
C GLN A 79 9.34 2.98 9.60
N LEU A 80 9.82 2.03 10.41
CA LEU A 80 9.25 0.69 10.50
C LEU A 80 7.80 0.72 11.01
N THR A 81 7.50 1.58 11.98
CA THR A 81 6.12 1.83 12.43
C THR A 81 5.24 2.31 11.26
N HIS A 82 5.70 3.26 10.45
CA HIS A 82 4.95 3.74 9.28
C HIS A 82 4.70 2.64 8.23
N ILE A 83 5.72 1.82 7.96
CA ILE A 83 5.64 0.70 7.02
C ILE A 83 4.62 -0.33 7.51
N LEU A 84 4.73 -0.75 8.77
CA LEU A 84 3.83 -1.75 9.35
C LEU A 84 2.40 -1.22 9.46
N MET A 85 2.20 0.04 9.81
CA MET A 85 0.88 0.68 9.82
C MET A 85 0.23 0.67 8.43
N HIS A 86 1.01 0.89 7.37
CA HIS A 86 0.54 0.84 5.99
C HIS A 86 0.12 -0.59 5.59
N GLU A 87 0.99 -1.59 5.79
CA GLU A 87 0.67 -3.00 5.48
C GLU A 87 -0.50 -3.54 6.31
N LEU A 88 -0.57 -3.22 7.60
CA LEU A 88 -1.68 -3.61 8.47
C LEU A 88 -2.99 -2.90 8.08
N THR A 89 -2.93 -1.71 7.50
CA THR A 89 -4.12 -1.02 6.98
C THR A 89 -4.65 -1.72 5.75
N HIS A 90 -3.78 -2.18 4.83
CA HIS A 90 -4.19 -3.05 3.72
C HIS A 90 -4.85 -4.35 4.21
N TYR A 91 -4.28 -4.95 5.26
CA TYR A 91 -4.86 -6.14 5.90
C TYR A 91 -6.25 -5.84 6.46
N LYS A 92 -6.40 -4.76 7.24
CA LYS A 92 -7.67 -4.33 7.84
C LYS A 92 -8.75 -4.10 6.78
N ARG A 93 -8.37 -3.51 5.65
CA ARG A 93 -9.26 -3.20 4.52
C ARG A 93 -9.54 -4.38 3.61
N LYS A 94 -8.91 -5.54 3.87
CA LYS A 94 -9.06 -6.78 3.10
C LYS A 94 -8.66 -6.62 1.63
N ASP A 95 -7.66 -5.78 1.35
CA ASP A 95 -7.23 -5.47 -0.02
C ASP A 95 -6.74 -6.70 -0.79
N LEU A 96 -6.29 -7.74 -0.09
CA LEU A 96 -5.97 -9.06 -0.67
C LEU A 96 -7.14 -9.72 -1.42
N TRP A 97 -8.36 -9.60 -0.89
CA TRP A 97 -9.55 -10.19 -1.52
C TRP A 97 -9.89 -9.44 -2.80
N PHE A 98 -9.79 -8.12 -2.77
CA PHE A 98 -9.93 -7.30 -3.98
C PHE A 98 -8.81 -7.62 -4.98
N ASN A 99 -7.56 -7.72 -4.56
CA ASN A 99 -6.48 -8.09 -5.47
C ASN A 99 -6.69 -9.48 -6.11
N PHE A 100 -7.28 -10.43 -5.40
CA PHE A 100 -7.66 -11.74 -5.93
C PHE A 100 -8.77 -11.64 -6.99
N LEU A 101 -9.86 -10.95 -6.68
CA LEU A 101 -11.01 -10.77 -7.59
C LEU A 101 -10.60 -10.09 -8.92
N TRP A 102 -9.64 -9.17 -8.87
CA TRP A 102 -9.21 -8.40 -10.05
C TRP A 102 -8.19 -9.21 -10.85
N THR A 103 -7.37 -10.02 -10.18
CA THR A 103 -6.52 -11.03 -10.84
C THR A 103 -7.39 -12.01 -11.64
N LEU A 104 -8.52 -12.46 -11.08
CA LEU A 104 -9.47 -13.31 -11.78
C LEU A 104 -10.09 -12.58 -12.99
N SER A 105 -10.50 -11.32 -12.79
CA SER A 105 -11.07 -10.48 -13.84
C SER A 105 -10.09 -10.27 -15.01
N ILE A 106 -8.81 -10.04 -14.74
CA ILE A 106 -7.75 -9.98 -15.76
C ILE A 106 -7.57 -11.33 -16.46
N GLY A 107 -7.63 -12.43 -15.72
CA GLY A 107 -7.53 -13.78 -16.30
C GLY A 107 -8.64 -14.05 -17.32
N LEU A 108 -9.88 -13.69 -16.97
CA LEU A 108 -11.07 -13.87 -17.81
C LEU A 108 -11.09 -12.88 -19.00
N HIS A 109 -10.76 -11.62 -18.74
CA HIS A 109 -10.82 -10.52 -19.72
C HIS A 109 -9.44 -10.05 -20.17
N TRP A 110 -8.50 -10.99 -20.35
CA TRP A 110 -7.11 -10.67 -20.66
C TRP A 110 -6.93 -9.84 -21.95
N TYR A 111 -7.90 -9.90 -22.85
CA TYR A 111 -7.95 -9.14 -24.11
C TYR A 111 -8.59 -7.75 -23.99
N ASN A 112 -9.28 -7.44 -22.88
CA ASN A 112 -10.05 -6.20 -22.75
C ASN A 112 -9.21 -5.06 -22.14
N PRO A 113 -8.78 -4.04 -22.92
CA PRO A 113 -7.94 -2.93 -22.43
C PRO A 113 -8.61 -2.12 -21.30
N PHE A 114 -9.94 -2.04 -21.26
CA PHE A 114 -10.66 -1.30 -20.23
C PHE A 114 -10.53 -1.96 -18.85
N VAL A 115 -10.48 -3.29 -18.79
CA VAL A 115 -10.28 -4.03 -17.53
C VAL A 115 -8.89 -3.73 -16.98
N TRP A 116 -7.87 -3.68 -17.83
CA TRP A 116 -6.52 -3.30 -17.41
C TRP A 116 -6.46 -1.87 -16.86
N LEU A 117 -7.14 -0.92 -17.51
CA LEU A 117 -7.22 0.46 -17.04
C LEU A 117 -7.96 0.57 -15.70
N ALA A 118 -9.09 -0.14 -15.56
CA ALA A 118 -9.87 -0.18 -14.32
C ALA A 118 -9.05 -0.76 -13.16
N VAL A 119 -8.31 -1.85 -13.38
CA VAL A 119 -7.45 -2.44 -12.35
C VAL A 119 -6.33 -1.47 -11.94
N ARG A 120 -5.71 -0.78 -12.90
CA ARG A 120 -4.70 0.25 -12.60
C ARG A 120 -5.28 1.36 -11.73
N ARG A 121 -6.46 1.88 -12.10
CA ARG A 121 -7.11 2.94 -11.33
C ARG A 121 -7.50 2.48 -9.92
N MET A 122 -8.06 1.28 -9.81
CA MET A 122 -8.42 0.70 -8.52
C MET A 122 -7.19 0.58 -7.61
N LYS A 123 -6.07 0.05 -8.12
CA LYS A 123 -4.84 -0.04 -7.32
C LYS A 123 -4.36 1.33 -6.83
N ALA A 124 -4.35 2.34 -7.70
CA ALA A 124 -3.99 3.69 -7.30
C ALA A 124 -4.92 4.25 -6.21
N ASP A 125 -6.22 3.94 -6.28
CA ASP A 125 -7.19 4.36 -5.27
C ASP A 125 -7.07 3.53 -3.97
N GLN A 126 -6.64 2.26 -4.04
CA GLN A 126 -6.32 1.44 -2.86
C GLN A 126 -5.17 2.04 -2.06
N GLU A 127 -4.08 2.44 -2.72
CA GLU A 127 -2.91 3.08 -2.10
C GLU A 127 -3.31 4.39 -1.40
N VAL A 128 -4.02 5.28 -2.10
CA VAL A 128 -4.46 6.56 -1.53
C VAL A 128 -5.38 6.36 -0.33
N ALA A 129 -6.32 5.41 -0.40
CA ALA A 129 -7.19 5.09 0.72
C ALA A 129 -6.43 4.42 1.87
N CYS A 130 -5.29 3.75 1.60
CA CYS A 130 -4.47 3.11 2.62
C CYS A 130 -3.72 4.19 3.40
N ASP A 131 -3.03 5.06 2.67
CA ASP A 131 -2.34 6.24 3.21
C ASP A 131 -3.30 7.08 4.06
N ALA A 132 -4.51 7.33 3.57
CA ALA A 132 -5.54 8.06 4.32
C ALA A 132 -5.92 7.35 5.64
N GLY A 133 -6.12 6.03 5.61
CA GLY A 133 -6.42 5.24 6.80
C GLY A 133 -5.30 5.27 7.84
N VAL A 134 -4.04 5.24 7.39
CA VAL A 134 -2.88 5.40 8.28
C VAL A 134 -2.85 6.78 8.92
N LEU A 135 -3.06 7.84 8.13
CA LEU A 135 -3.04 9.22 8.61
C LEU A 135 -4.16 9.53 9.62
N GLU A 136 -5.33 8.89 9.51
CA GLU A 136 -6.40 9.02 10.51
C GLU A 136 -5.99 8.46 11.89
N VAL A 137 -5.12 7.45 11.91
CA VAL A 137 -4.60 6.86 13.15
C VAL A 137 -3.38 7.62 13.68
N LEU A 138 -2.43 7.97 12.81
CA LEU A 138 -1.22 8.72 13.18
C LEU A 138 -1.52 10.18 13.56
N GLY A 139 -2.50 10.81 12.88
CA GLY A 139 -2.84 12.21 13.02
C GLY A 139 -1.96 13.14 12.17
N ALA A 140 -2.36 14.41 12.12
CA ALA A 140 -1.76 15.41 11.23
C ALA A 140 -0.28 15.72 11.53
N ARG A 141 0.16 15.59 12.79
CA ARG A 141 1.54 15.89 13.21
C ARG A 141 2.57 14.96 12.55
N GLU A 142 2.21 13.69 12.36
CA GLU A 142 3.07 12.66 11.78
C GLU A 142 2.95 12.56 10.25
N SER A 143 2.05 13.33 9.64
CA SER A 143 1.77 13.23 8.20
C SER A 143 3.01 13.46 7.32
N SER A 144 3.82 14.46 7.65
CA SER A 144 5.07 14.75 6.94
C SER A 144 6.11 13.64 7.11
N SER A 145 6.27 13.12 8.33
CA SER A 145 7.20 12.03 8.65
C SER A 145 6.83 10.73 7.90
N TYR A 146 5.53 10.43 7.88
CA TYR A 146 4.95 9.34 7.09
C TYR A 146 5.22 9.50 5.59
N GLY A 147 4.94 10.69 5.03
CA GLY A 147 5.19 10.97 3.61
C GLY A 147 6.66 10.84 3.22
N MET A 148 7.59 11.28 4.08
CA MET A 148 9.02 11.10 3.87
C MET A 148 9.44 9.63 3.89
N THR A 149 8.84 8.82 4.76
CA THR A 149 9.08 7.38 4.81
C THR A 149 8.64 6.70 3.51
N LEU A 150 7.46 7.04 2.99
CA LEU A 150 6.98 6.52 1.71
C LEU A 150 7.88 6.91 0.52
N LEU A 151 8.37 8.16 0.50
CA LEU A 151 9.30 8.63 -0.53
C LEU A 151 10.64 7.88 -0.47
N MET A 152 11.16 7.62 0.73
CA MET A 152 12.36 6.81 0.92
C MET A 152 12.17 5.40 0.37
N LEU A 153 11.06 4.73 0.71
CA LEU A 153 10.74 3.40 0.21
C LEU A 153 10.59 3.36 -1.32
N SER A 154 9.83 4.29 -1.90
CA SER A 154 9.66 4.37 -3.36
C SER A 154 10.99 4.56 -4.09
N ARG A 155 11.94 5.33 -3.52
CA ARG A 155 13.30 5.46 -4.06
C ARG A 155 14.08 4.15 -4.00
N LEU A 156 14.04 3.44 -2.87
CA LEU A 156 14.71 2.15 -2.71
C LEU A 156 14.20 1.12 -3.73
N PHE A 157 12.90 1.13 -4.04
CA PHE A 157 12.28 0.18 -4.95
C PHE A 157 12.44 0.55 -6.42
N SER A 158 12.50 1.85 -6.75
CA SER A 158 12.68 2.33 -8.13
C SER A 158 14.07 2.01 -8.71
N GLN A 159 15.09 1.87 -7.86
CA GLN A 159 16.49 1.79 -8.31
C GLN A 159 16.95 0.38 -8.75
N LYS A 160 16.16 -0.67 -8.50
CA LYS A 160 16.54 -2.04 -8.87
C LYS A 160 15.40 -2.67 -9.69
N PRO A 161 15.62 -3.17 -10.93
CA PRO A 161 14.66 -4.01 -11.68
C PRO A 161 14.77 -5.49 -11.25
N VAL A 162 13.65 -6.18 -10.99
CA VAL A 162 13.67 -7.59 -10.50
C VAL A 162 13.85 -8.50 -11.71
N PRO A 163 14.97 -9.25 -11.82
CA PRO A 163 15.14 -10.17 -12.94
C PRO A 163 14.09 -11.28 -12.90
N GLY A 164 13.47 -11.57 -14.04
CA GLY A 164 12.61 -12.75 -14.23
C GLY A 164 11.18 -12.67 -13.68
N VAL A 165 10.77 -11.52 -13.11
CA VAL A 165 9.36 -11.26 -12.76
C VAL A 165 8.94 -10.00 -13.50
N ASN A 166 8.56 -10.16 -14.77
CA ASN A 166 8.08 -9.04 -15.60
C ASN A 166 6.62 -8.73 -15.27
N LEU A 167 6.40 -8.38 -14.01
CA LEU A 167 5.15 -7.83 -13.50
C LEU A 167 5.13 -6.34 -13.86
N THR A 168 5.12 -6.01 -15.15
CA THR A 168 4.94 -4.66 -15.70
C THR A 168 3.69 -3.94 -15.17
N HIS A 169 2.84 -4.64 -14.42
CA HIS A 169 1.67 -4.14 -13.68
C HIS A 169 1.90 -3.71 -12.23
N PHE A 170 3.14 -3.81 -11.73
CA PHE A 170 3.58 -3.31 -10.42
C PHE A 170 4.45 -2.06 -10.54
N TRP A 171 4.68 -1.55 -11.76
CA TRP A 171 5.36 -0.29 -11.97
C TRP A 171 4.47 0.86 -11.51
N GLU A 172 4.76 1.40 -10.33
CA GLU A 172 4.25 2.71 -9.87
C GLU A 172 4.56 3.76 -10.94
N HIS A 173 3.53 4.36 -11.50
CA HIS A 173 3.74 5.52 -12.36
C HIS A 173 4.07 6.73 -11.48
N LYS A 174 4.99 7.60 -11.93
CA LYS A 174 5.35 8.86 -11.24
C LYS A 174 4.13 9.70 -10.79
N ASN A 175 3.01 9.58 -11.50
CA ASN A 175 1.75 10.26 -11.19
C ASN A 175 1.06 9.73 -9.92
N GLU A 176 1.24 8.45 -9.58
CA GLU A 176 0.65 7.81 -8.39
C GLU A 176 1.37 8.29 -7.13
N THR A 177 2.70 8.25 -7.10
CA THR A 177 3.50 8.80 -5.99
C THR A 177 3.19 10.29 -5.76
N LYS A 178 3.09 11.09 -6.84
CA LYS A 178 2.69 12.50 -6.75
C LYS A 178 1.31 12.65 -6.11
N ARG A 179 0.34 11.82 -6.50
CA ARG A 179 -1.02 11.85 -5.95
C ARG A 179 -1.04 11.52 -4.46
N ARG A 180 -0.28 10.52 -4.03
CA ARG A 180 -0.11 10.14 -2.61
C ARG A 180 0.47 11.30 -1.81
N VAL A 181 1.59 11.88 -2.24
CA VAL A 181 2.24 13.02 -1.55
C VAL A 181 1.32 14.24 -1.46
N MET A 182 0.58 14.58 -2.53
CA MET A 182 -0.39 15.68 -2.50
C MET A 182 -1.53 15.41 -1.52
N MET A 183 -1.98 14.16 -1.39
CA MET A 183 -3.01 13.77 -0.44
C MET A 183 -2.50 13.91 1.01
N ILE A 184 -1.30 13.39 1.27
CA ILE A 184 -0.66 13.41 2.60
C ILE A 184 -0.43 14.85 3.06
N THR A 185 0.09 15.72 2.19
CA THR A 185 0.37 17.14 2.53
C THR A 185 -0.90 17.96 2.78
N ARG A 186 -2.04 17.57 2.20
CA ARG A 186 -3.34 18.23 2.38
C ARG A 186 -4.22 17.59 3.44
N PHE A 187 -3.72 16.56 4.13
CA PHE A 187 -4.50 15.79 5.09
C PHE A 187 -5.00 16.66 6.26
N LYS A 188 -6.27 16.49 6.62
CA LYS A 188 -6.88 17.05 7.83
C LYS A 188 -7.58 15.91 8.58
N ARG A 189 -7.44 15.84 9.90
CA ARG A 189 -8.04 14.76 10.68
C ARG A 189 -9.57 14.75 10.51
N GLY A 190 -10.15 13.58 10.28
CA GLY A 190 -11.58 13.42 10.01
C GLY A 190 -12.01 13.74 8.58
N SER A 191 -11.08 14.15 7.69
CA SER A 191 -11.40 14.30 6.27
C SER A 191 -11.54 12.95 5.55
N TYR A 192 -11.07 11.86 6.18
CA TYR A 192 -11.18 10.51 5.64
C TYR A 192 -11.97 9.61 6.59
N ILE A 193 -13.23 9.38 6.26
CA ILE A 193 -14.08 8.41 6.97
C ILE A 193 -13.91 7.05 6.27
N GLY A 194 -12.83 6.35 6.58
CA GLY A 194 -12.69 4.92 6.24
C GLY A 194 -13.52 4.05 7.19
N CYS A 195 -14.01 2.90 6.70
CA CYS A 195 -14.89 1.89 7.36
C CYS A 195 -15.05 2.02 8.89
N ARG A 196 -15.80 3.02 9.31
CA ARG A 196 -16.55 3.06 10.57
C ARG A 196 -17.99 2.77 10.12
N ALA A 197 -18.57 1.65 10.54
CA ALA A 197 -19.95 1.29 10.19
C ALA A 197 -20.94 2.40 10.67
N PRO A 198 -22.11 2.54 10.04
CA PRO A 198 -22.48 3.60 9.09
C PRO A 198 -23.26 4.76 9.74
N GLN A 199 -23.37 5.94 9.10
CA GLN A 199 -24.68 6.38 8.59
C GLN A 199 -24.66 7.21 7.29
N HIS A 200 -23.51 7.55 6.72
CA HIS A 200 -23.48 8.12 5.36
C HIS A 200 -22.15 7.83 4.66
N CYS A 201 -22.14 6.81 3.80
CA CYS A 201 -21.08 6.64 2.81
C CYS A 201 -21.25 7.70 1.72
N GLN A 202 -20.70 8.89 1.94
CA GLN A 202 -20.40 9.81 0.86
C GLN A 202 -18.89 9.83 0.69
N TYR A 203 -18.42 9.02 -0.25
CA TYR A 203 -17.15 9.30 -0.90
C TYR A 203 -17.35 10.64 -1.62
N PRO A 204 -16.64 11.73 -1.29
CA PRO A 204 -16.47 12.77 -2.27
C PRO A 204 -15.62 12.10 -3.35
N PHE A 205 -16.26 11.68 -4.43
CA PHE A 205 -15.61 11.52 -5.72
C PHE A 205 -14.66 12.71 -5.84
N LEU A 206 -13.36 12.44 -5.82
CA LEU A 206 -12.32 13.43 -6.06
C LEU A 206 -12.57 13.99 -7.46
N HIS A 207 -13.42 15.02 -7.57
CA HIS A 207 -13.49 15.89 -8.71
C HIS A 207 -12.15 16.63 -8.75
N PHE A 208 -11.22 16.06 -9.51
CA PHE A 208 -10.01 16.71 -9.96
C PHE A 208 -10.45 17.80 -10.96
N ASN A 209 -10.85 18.98 -10.48
CA ASN A 209 -10.93 20.15 -11.33
C ASN A 209 -9.53 20.79 -11.41
N GLY A 210 -8.90 20.62 -12.56
CA GLY A 210 -7.59 21.16 -12.89
C GLY A 210 -7.60 22.66 -13.19
N ASN A 211 -8.13 23.49 -12.31
CA ASN A 211 -8.01 24.94 -12.44
C ASN A 211 -7.08 25.52 -11.36
N LEU A 212 -5.88 25.85 -11.82
CA LEU A 212 -4.92 26.72 -11.16
C LEU A 212 -5.45 28.17 -11.20
N THR A 213 -5.82 28.73 -10.06
CA THR A 213 -5.69 30.18 -9.81
C THR A 213 -5.37 30.39 -8.33
N PRO A 214 -4.24 31.00 -7.96
CA PRO A 214 -4.01 31.42 -6.59
C PRO A 214 -4.93 32.59 -6.22
N PRO A 215 -5.33 32.73 -4.94
CA PRO A 215 -6.06 33.91 -4.49
C PRO A 215 -5.11 35.11 -4.48
N LEU A 216 -5.46 36.16 -5.22
CA LEU A 216 -4.90 37.50 -5.06
C LEU A 216 -5.38 38.05 -3.72
N SER A 217 -4.55 37.92 -2.69
CA SER A 217 -4.69 38.66 -1.44
C SER A 217 -4.08 40.06 -1.60
N GLY A 218 -4.86 41.05 -1.17
CA GLY A 218 -4.62 42.49 -1.23
C GLY A 218 -3.17 42.97 -1.09
N LEU A 219 -2.79 43.81 -2.04
CA LEU A 219 -1.87 44.91 -1.83
C LEU A 219 -2.68 46.14 -1.44
N LEU A 220 -2.07 46.93 -0.57
CA LEU A 220 -2.41 48.30 -0.16
C LEU A 220 -3.04 49.15 -1.28
#